data_AF-A0A0P1E8U6-F1
#
_entry.id   AF-A0A0P1E8U6-F1
#
_cell.length_a   1.000
_cell.length_b   1.000
_cell.length_c   1.000
_cell.angle_alpha   90.00
_cell.angle_beta   90.00
_cell.angle_gamma   90.00
#
_symmetry.space_group_name_H-M   'P 1'
#
loop_
_entity.id
_entity.type
_entity.pdbx_description
1 polymer ?
#
loop_
_entity_poly.entity_id
_entity_poly.type
_entity_poly.pdbx_seq_one_letter_code
_entity_poly.pdbx_strand_id
1 'polypeptide(L)'
;MKAIGSLIDYTPRYPGTVFANAIWNYGPTIEAIVADVQAGNPTGRNYTEYSFMAHGGNELIYVADEVPADAIPAMEAKQAAIQSGEWDVPIDESEPS
;
A
#
# COMPACT_ATOMS: atom_id res chain seq x y z
N MET A 1 -22.15 -3.85 -8.77
CA MET A 1 -21.42 -4.28 -7.56
C MET A 1 -20.15 -3.43 -7.51
N LYS A 2 -19.81 -2.84 -6.37
CA LYS A 2 -18.56 -2.08 -6.19
C LYS A 2 -17.48 -3.01 -5.66
N ALA A 3 -16.23 -2.77 -6.06
CA ALA A 3 -15.09 -3.58 -5.67
C ALA A 3 -13.87 -2.70 -5.36
N ILE A 4 -12.98 -3.25 -4.54
CA ILE A 4 -11.66 -2.68 -4.24
C ILE A 4 -10.62 -3.56 -4.95
N GLY A 5 -9.77 -2.95 -5.76
CA GLY A 5 -8.66 -3.63 -6.42
C GLY A 5 -7.53 -3.95 -5.46
N SER A 6 -6.72 -4.94 -5.82
CA SER A 6 -5.59 -5.41 -5.01
C SER A 6 -4.32 -5.52 -5.86
N LEU A 7 -3.17 -5.12 -5.29
CA LEU A 7 -1.84 -5.12 -5.87
C LEU A 7 -1.58 -4.06 -6.95
N ILE A 8 -2.53 -3.80 -7.85
CA ILE A 8 -2.38 -2.86 -8.97
C ILE A 8 -3.63 -2.01 -9.17
N ASP A 9 -3.50 -0.96 -10.00
CA ASP A 9 -4.64 -0.16 -10.43
C ASP A 9 -5.51 -0.90 -11.46
N TYR A 10 -6.69 -1.33 -11.02
CA TYR A 10 -7.70 -1.96 -11.86
C TYR A 10 -8.75 -1.00 -12.41
N THR A 11 -8.74 0.27 -12.00
CA THR A 11 -9.73 1.27 -12.42
C THR A 11 -9.81 1.41 -13.95
N PRO A 12 -8.70 1.43 -14.72
CA PRO A 12 -8.76 1.47 -16.19
C PRO A 12 -9.40 0.23 -16.82
N ARG A 13 -9.29 -0.93 -16.16
CA ARG A 13 -9.82 -2.22 -16.65
C ARG A 13 -11.29 -2.39 -16.31
N TYR A 14 -11.74 -1.83 -15.19
CA TYR A 14 -13.08 -1.99 -14.65
C TYR A 14 -13.69 -0.66 -14.16
N PRO A 15 -13.85 0.34 -15.05
CA PRO A 15 -14.37 1.65 -14.67
C PRO A 15 -15.78 1.56 -14.09
N GLY A 16 -16.06 2.37 -13.07
CA GLY A 16 -17.33 2.38 -12.33
C GLY A 16 -17.58 1.15 -11.44
N THR A 17 -16.79 0.08 -11.58
CA THR A 17 -16.85 -1.13 -10.74
C THR A 17 -15.75 -1.10 -9.68
N VAL A 18 -14.49 -0.94 -10.09
CA VAL A 18 -13.35 -0.76 -9.18
C VAL A 18 -13.12 0.73 -8.95
N PHE A 19 -13.43 1.18 -7.74
CA PHE A 19 -13.42 2.60 -7.38
C PHE A 19 -12.27 2.97 -6.43
N ALA A 20 -11.61 1.99 -5.83
CA ALA A 20 -10.42 2.15 -5.01
C ALA A 20 -9.50 0.94 -5.21
N ASN A 21 -8.19 1.11 -4.99
CA ASN A 21 -7.20 0.05 -5.12
C ASN A 21 -6.20 0.13 -3.97
N ALA A 22 -5.94 -1.01 -3.32
CA ALA A 22 -4.79 -1.19 -2.44
C ALA A 22 -3.61 -1.66 -3.29
N ILE A 23 -2.69 -0.75 -3.59
CA ILE A 23 -1.52 -0.98 -4.45
C ILE A 23 -0.37 -1.53 -3.60
N TRP A 24 0.38 -2.49 -4.17
CA TRP A 24 1.66 -2.91 -3.63
C TRP A 24 2.78 -2.53 -4.60
N ASN A 25 3.62 -1.60 -4.17
CA ASN A 25 4.78 -1.12 -4.90
C ASN A 25 6.00 -1.91 -4.46
N TYR A 26 6.48 -2.82 -5.31
CA TYR A 26 7.68 -3.60 -5.01
C TYR A 26 9.00 -2.85 -5.26
N GLY A 27 8.92 -1.65 -5.86
CA GLY A 27 10.08 -0.79 -6.17
C GLY A 27 10.99 -0.51 -4.96
N PRO A 28 10.47 0.01 -3.84
CA PRO A 28 11.27 0.29 -2.64
C PRO A 28 12.03 -0.93 -2.11
N THR A 29 11.42 -2.12 -2.16
CA THR A 29 12.10 -3.37 -1.78
C THR A 29 13.27 -3.68 -2.71
N ILE A 30 13.07 -3.58 -4.03
CA ILE A 30 14.15 -3.81 -5.01
C ILE A 30 15.28 -2.78 -4.85
N GLU A 31 14.94 -1.50 -4.65
CA GLU A 31 15.93 -0.44 -4.44
C GLU A 31 16.80 -0.72 -3.20
N ALA A 32 16.18 -1.14 -2.10
CA ALA A 32 16.91 -1.52 -0.89
C ALA A 32 17.83 -2.73 -1.10
N ILE A 33 17.35 -3.77 -1.79
CA ILE A 33 18.16 -4.96 -2.13
C ILE A 33 19.36 -4.56 -2.99
N VAL A 34 19.13 -3.74 -4.02
CA VAL A 34 20.20 -3.28 -4.93
C VAL A 34 21.24 -2.46 -4.16
N ALA A 35 20.80 -1.58 -3.25
CA ALA A 35 21.70 -0.80 -2.42
C ALA A 35 22.60 -1.68 -1.54
N ASP A 36 22.05 -2.70 -0.89
CA ASP A 36 22.81 -3.62 -0.04
C ASP A 36 23.83 -4.45 -0.85
N VAL A 37 23.45 -4.92 -2.04
CA VAL A 37 24.37 -5.60 -2.97
C VAL A 37 25.50 -4.67 -3.42
N GLN A 38 25.19 -3.44 -3.80
CA GLN A 38 26.17 -2.45 -4.25
C GLN A 38 27.13 -2.02 -3.12
N ALA A 39 26.66 -2.01 -1.86
CA ALA A 39 27.48 -1.76 -0.69
C ALA A 39 28.43 -2.92 -0.35
N GLY A 40 28.40 -4.03 -1.11
CA GLY A 40 29.19 -5.23 -0.83
C GLY A 40 28.68 -6.05 0.35
N ASN A 41 27.44 -5.79 0.78
CA ASN A 41 26.79 -6.45 1.91
C ASN A 41 25.57 -7.25 1.42
N PRO A 42 25.71 -8.22 0.48
CA PRO A 42 24.57 -9.03 0.08
C PRO A 42 24.06 -9.79 1.32
N THR A 43 22.92 -9.35 1.85
CA THR A 43 22.35 -9.86 3.09
C THR A 43 20.96 -10.42 2.84
N GLY A 44 20.68 -11.59 3.42
CA GLY A 44 19.35 -12.18 3.47
C GLY A 44 18.50 -11.58 4.58
N ARG A 45 18.57 -10.25 4.78
CA ARG A 45 17.78 -9.56 5.79
C ARG A 45 16.30 -9.51 5.41
N ASN A 46 15.47 -9.18 6.38
CA ASN A 46 14.07 -8.89 6.16
C ASN A 46 13.90 -7.48 5.55
N TYR A 47 13.21 -7.38 4.41
CA TYR A 47 12.90 -6.14 3.68
C TYR A 47 11.41 -5.75 3.76
N THR A 48 10.62 -6.41 4.63
CA THR A 48 9.18 -6.18 4.77
C THR A 48 8.83 -4.72 5.06
N GLU A 49 9.69 -3.98 5.77
CA GLU A 49 9.50 -2.55 6.05
C GLU A 49 9.26 -1.73 4.76
N TYR A 50 9.92 -2.09 3.66
CA TYR A 50 9.76 -1.42 2.37
C TYR A 50 8.46 -1.75 1.66
N SER A 51 7.63 -2.64 2.21
CA SER A 51 6.25 -2.87 1.77
C SER A 51 5.25 -1.96 2.47
N PHE A 52 5.65 -1.18 3.48
CA PHE A 52 4.76 -0.31 4.25
C PHE A 52 4.59 1.08 3.62
N MET A 53 3.48 1.76 3.94
CA MET A 53 3.15 3.08 3.39
C MET A 53 4.24 4.11 3.70
N ALA A 54 4.88 3.99 4.87
CA ALA A 54 5.98 4.86 5.31
C ALA A 54 7.18 4.85 4.34
N HIS A 55 7.38 3.76 3.61
CA HIS A 55 8.45 3.60 2.61
C HIS A 55 7.93 3.63 1.17
N GLY A 56 6.65 3.95 0.96
CA GLY A 56 6.00 3.94 -0.35
C GLY A 56 5.72 2.54 -0.91
N GLY A 57 5.87 1.50 -0.08
CA GLY A 57 5.70 0.09 -0.47
C GLY A 57 4.25 -0.33 -0.72
N ASN A 58 3.31 0.39 -0.16
CA ASN A 58 1.90 0.25 -0.47
C ASN A 58 1.22 1.62 -0.48
N GLU A 59 0.12 1.71 -1.21
CA GLU A 59 -0.59 2.97 -1.46
C GLU A 59 -2.08 2.71 -1.64
N LEU A 60 -2.90 3.68 -1.25
CA LEU A 60 -4.33 3.71 -1.57
C LEU A 60 -4.57 4.74 -2.67
N ILE A 61 -5.17 4.30 -3.78
CA ILE A 61 -5.72 5.19 -4.80
C ILE A 61 -7.23 5.00 -4.88
N TYR A 62 -7.96 6.05 -5.24
CA TYR A 62 -9.41 6.01 -5.35
C TYR A 62 -9.95 7.06 -6.35
N VAL A 63 -11.16 6.81 -6.86
CA VAL A 63 -11.90 7.74 -7.72
C VAL A 63 -12.84 8.54 -6.84
N ALA A 64 -12.52 9.81 -6.58
CA ALA A 64 -13.23 10.65 -5.62
C ALA A 64 -14.75 10.71 -5.86
N ASP A 65 -15.18 10.84 -7.12
CA ASP A 65 -16.60 10.93 -7.49
C ASP A 65 -17.38 9.61 -7.28
N GLU A 66 -16.67 8.50 -7.04
CA GLU A 66 -17.24 7.17 -6.82
C GLU A 66 -17.15 6.74 -5.34
N VAL A 67 -16.62 7.60 -4.47
CA VAL A 67 -16.54 7.42 -3.02
C VAL A 67 -17.53 8.38 -2.34
N PRO A 68 -18.28 7.96 -1.32
CA PRO A 68 -19.06 8.89 -0.50
C PRO A 68 -18.19 10.02 0.06
N ALA A 69 -18.56 11.28 -0.23
CA ALA A 69 -17.71 12.43 0.08
C ALA A 69 -17.45 12.60 1.59
N ASP A 70 -18.35 12.12 2.44
CA ASP A 70 -18.20 12.09 3.90
C ASP A 70 -17.21 11.03 4.40
N ALA A 71 -16.89 10.02 3.59
CA ALA A 71 -15.91 8.99 3.92
C ALA A 71 -14.46 9.40 3.59
N ILE A 72 -14.27 10.27 2.59
CA ILE A 72 -12.94 10.69 2.12
C ILE A 72 -12.09 11.29 3.25
N PRO A 73 -12.56 12.25 4.06
CA PRO A 73 -11.74 12.86 5.10
C PRO A 73 -11.22 11.85 6.14
N ALA A 74 -12.06 10.91 6.56
CA ALA A 74 -11.68 9.89 7.53
C ALA A 74 -10.65 8.89 6.95
N MET A 75 -10.81 8.53 5.68
CA MET A 75 -9.88 7.67 4.96
C MET A 75 -8.52 8.34 4.78
N GLU A 76 -8.47 9.58 4.31
CA GLU A 76 -7.22 10.33 4.12
C GLU A 76 -6.50 10.59 5.45
N ALA A 77 -7.24 10.92 6.52
CA ALA A 77 -6.66 11.07 7.85
C ALA A 77 -6.02 9.76 8.35
N LYS A 78 -6.67 8.61 8.10
CA LYS A 78 -6.12 7.31 8.47
C LYS A 78 -4.89 6.95 7.63
N GLN A 79 -4.91 7.21 6.32
CA GLN A 79 -3.76 7.02 5.43
C GLN A 79 -2.56 7.87 5.89
N ALA A 80 -2.77 9.14 6.22
CA ALA A 80 -1.73 10.02 6.73
C ALA A 80 -1.17 9.54 8.08
N ALA A 81 -2.02 9.06 8.98
CA ALA A 81 -1.58 8.50 10.26
C ALA A 81 -0.73 7.23 10.08
N ILE A 82 -1.07 6.37 9.11
CA ILE A 82 -0.26 5.18 8.77
C ILE A 82 1.07 5.60 8.15
N GLN A 83 1.05 6.51 7.17
CA GLN A 83 2.25 6.99 6.47
C GLN A 83 3.26 7.67 7.40
N SER A 84 2.77 8.44 8.37
CA SER A 84 3.62 9.14 9.35
C SER A 84 4.12 8.25 10.49
N GLY A 85 3.55 7.05 10.64
CA GLY A 85 3.80 6.17 11.80
C GLY A 85 3.07 6.61 13.07
N GLU A 86 2.17 7.60 13.00
CA GLU A 86 1.28 7.95 14.12
C GLU A 86 0.35 6.78 14.47
N TRP A 87 -0.05 6.00 13.46
CA TRP A 87 -0.83 4.78 13.62
C TRP A 87 -0.09 3.58 13.05
N ASP A 88 0.30 2.66 13.93
CA ASP A 88 0.86 1.37 13.55
C ASP A 88 -0.25 0.36 13.23
N VAL A 89 -0.18 -0.27 12.05
CA VAL A 89 -1.19 -1.24 11.61
C VAL A 89 -0.86 -2.60 12.24
N PRO A 90 -1.74 -3.18 13.08
CA PRO A 90 -1.46 -4.47 13.70
C PRO A 90 -1.25 -5.57 12.65
N ILE A 91 -0.17 -6.32 12.81
CA ILE A 91 0.16 -7.44 11.92
C ILE A 91 -0.42 -8.74 12.49
N ASP A 92 -1.41 -9.25 11.77
CA ASP A 92 -2.04 -10.57 11.86
C ASP A 92 -1.16 -11.73 11.34
N GLU A 93 -0.36 -12.44 12.15
CA GLU A 93 0.44 -13.59 11.64
C GLU A 93 -0.27 -14.96 11.75
N SER A 94 -1.48 -15.01 12.30
CA SER A 94 -2.25 -16.25 12.34
C SER A 94 -2.70 -16.71 10.94
N GLU A 95 -2.91 -18.01 10.79
CA GLU A 95 -3.41 -18.57 9.54
C GLU A 95 -4.82 -18.02 9.25
N PRO A 96 -5.10 -17.54 8.03
CA PRO A 96 -6.43 -17.07 7.66
C PRO A 96 -7.46 -18.21 7.77
N SER A 97 -8.51 -17.99 8.55
CA SER A 97 -9.67 -18.90 8.68
C SER A 97 -10.75 -18.64 7.65
#